data_AF-A0A7C4UDF7-F1
#
_entry.id   AF-A0A7C4UDF7-F1
#
_cell.length_a   1.000
_cell.length_b   1.000
_cell.length_c   1.000
_cell.angle_alpha   90.00
_cell.angle_beta   90.00
_cell.angle_gamma   90.00
#
_symmetry.space_group_name_H-M   'P 1'
#
loop_
_entity.id
_entity.type
_entity.pdbx_description
1 polymer ?
#
loop_
_entity_poly.entity_id
_entity_poly.type
_entity_poly.pdbx_seq_one_letter_code
_entity_poly.pdbx_strand_id
1 'polypeptide(L)'
;MHWQSDMSPSQERRWLISCWEAFLPIDWSCSTLGIAEVVSVLVRRKNAGRLSAASFSQAIVQLGHEIIQKRSIVKVEPTNALVISALNQIQKHSINATDAVVLHAALGLANYLRSIGNDLVLFASDQRLLRAAQVEGLATFNPETQDQSALAVLVGP
;
A
#
# COMPACT_ATOMS: atom_id res chain seq x y z
N MET A 1 24.27 -9.99 13.69
CA MET A 1 23.07 -10.20 14.54
C MET A 1 22.32 -11.38 13.94
N HIS A 2 22.12 -12.44 14.72
CA HIS A 2 21.66 -13.75 14.22
C HIS A 2 20.19 -13.74 13.78
N TRP A 3 19.96 -14.39 12.65
CA TRP A 3 18.68 -14.61 11.97
C TRP A 3 17.83 -15.63 12.75
N GLN A 4 16.53 -15.35 12.98
CA GLN A 4 15.57 -16.31 13.52
C GLN A 4 14.57 -16.70 12.43
N SER A 5 14.74 -17.91 11.89
CA SER A 5 13.98 -18.53 10.80
C SER A 5 12.51 -18.86 11.09
N ASP A 6 11.96 -18.49 12.24
CA ASP A 6 10.71 -19.06 12.78
C ASP A 6 9.73 -17.99 13.28
N MET A 7 9.50 -16.91 12.52
CA MET A 7 8.46 -15.94 12.90
C MET A 7 7.08 -16.43 12.44
N SER A 8 6.18 -16.62 13.42
CA SER A 8 4.76 -16.85 13.14
C SER A 8 4.10 -15.61 12.51
N PRO A 9 3.00 -15.76 11.76
CA PRO A 9 2.26 -14.64 11.16
C PRO A 9 1.80 -13.57 12.18
N SER A 10 1.74 -13.93 13.47
CA SER A 10 1.40 -13.02 14.57
C SER A 10 2.58 -12.18 15.07
N GLN A 11 3.81 -12.67 14.87
CA GLN A 11 5.05 -11.98 15.22
C GLN A 11 5.49 -11.08 14.06
N GLU A 12 5.31 -11.52 12.82
CA GLU A 12 5.51 -10.70 11.63
C GLU A 12 4.62 -9.45 11.64
N ARG A 13 3.32 -9.59 11.98
CA ARG A 13 2.42 -8.44 12.19
C ARG A 13 2.86 -7.51 13.32
N ARG A 14 3.31 -8.07 14.45
CA ARG A 14 3.79 -7.28 15.59
C ARG A 14 5.07 -6.51 15.24
N TRP A 15 5.90 -7.06 14.39
CA TRP A 15 7.13 -6.44 13.90
C TRP A 15 6.85 -5.38 12.83
N LEU A 16 5.91 -5.61 11.91
CA LEU A 16 5.42 -4.56 11.00
C LEU A 16 4.84 -3.38 11.78
N ILE A 17 4.14 -3.63 12.89
CA ILE A 17 3.63 -2.61 13.82
C ILE A 17 4.77 -1.95 14.63
N SER A 18 5.86 -2.65 14.97
CA SER A 18 6.98 -2.00 15.67
C SER A 18 7.83 -1.14 14.73
N CYS A 19 7.95 -1.53 13.45
CA CYS A 19 8.53 -0.67 12.41
C CYS A 19 7.64 0.55 12.14
N TRP A 20 6.33 0.42 12.33
CA TRP A 20 5.32 1.47 12.22
C TRP A 20 5.35 2.50 13.36
N GLU A 21 5.76 2.11 14.57
CA GLU A 21 5.74 2.99 15.75
C GLU A 21 7.06 3.73 16.02
N ALA A 22 8.18 3.30 15.42
CA ALA A 22 9.50 3.85 15.71
C ALA A 22 9.89 5.14 14.96
N PHE A 23 9.08 5.63 14.02
CA PHE A 23 9.37 6.82 13.21
C PHE A 23 8.14 7.74 13.13
N LEU A 24 8.27 9.01 13.57
CA LEU A 24 7.26 10.06 13.34
C LEU A 24 7.88 11.27 12.60
N PRO A 25 7.23 11.81 11.55
CA PRO A 25 6.16 11.22 10.74
C PRO A 25 6.67 10.89 9.34
N ILE A 26 6.85 9.60 9.07
CA ILE A 26 6.62 9.11 7.70
C ILE A 26 5.10 9.22 7.51
N ASP A 27 4.65 10.19 6.71
CA ASP A 27 3.22 10.38 6.45
C ASP A 27 2.71 9.27 5.52
N TRP A 28 2.26 8.17 6.12
CA TRP A 28 1.66 7.05 5.39
C TRP A 28 0.42 7.52 4.66
N SER A 29 0.33 7.17 3.38
CA SER A 29 -0.84 7.42 2.56
C SER A 29 -1.44 6.11 2.07
N CYS A 30 -2.76 6.02 2.09
CA CYS A 30 -3.50 4.85 1.62
C CYS A 30 -4.64 5.29 0.70
N SER A 31 -4.70 4.70 -0.50
CA SER A 31 -5.82 4.94 -1.41
C SER A 31 -7.10 4.32 -0.84
N THR A 32 -8.21 5.05 -0.88
CA THR A 32 -9.52 4.51 -0.51
C THR A 32 -9.98 3.40 -1.46
N LEU A 33 -9.47 3.37 -2.70
CA LEU A 33 -9.67 2.22 -3.61
C LEU A 33 -8.94 0.98 -3.12
N GLY A 34 -7.70 1.11 -2.66
CA GLY A 34 -6.96 -0.02 -2.08
C GLY A 34 -7.68 -0.62 -0.86
N ILE A 35 -8.27 0.23 -0.02
CA ILE A 35 -9.12 -0.22 1.09
C ILE A 35 -10.33 -1.01 0.56
N ALA A 36 -11.03 -0.49 -0.45
CA ALA A 36 -12.17 -1.16 -1.05
C ALA A 36 -11.78 -2.51 -1.68
N GLU A 37 -10.61 -2.61 -2.30
CA GLU A 37 -10.08 -3.85 -2.87
C GLU A 37 -9.82 -4.89 -1.78
N VAL A 38 -9.18 -4.51 -0.67
CA VAL A 38 -8.96 -5.39 0.48
C VAL A 38 -10.29 -5.93 1.01
N VAL A 39 -11.29 -5.06 1.22
CA VAL A 39 -12.63 -5.48 1.65
C VAL A 39 -13.25 -6.44 0.64
N SER A 40 -13.14 -6.16 -0.66
CA SER A 40 -13.66 -7.03 -1.71
C SER A 40 -13.04 -8.42 -1.69
N VAL A 41 -11.72 -8.52 -1.43
CA VAL A 41 -11.00 -9.79 -1.30
C VAL A 41 -11.50 -10.56 -0.08
N LEU A 42 -11.67 -9.90 1.07
CA LEU A 42 -12.19 -10.50 2.29
C LEU A 42 -13.60 -11.07 2.08
N VAL A 43 -14.47 -10.31 1.41
CA VAL A 43 -15.84 -10.74 1.07
C VAL A 43 -15.81 -11.96 0.14
N ARG A 44 -15.00 -11.93 -0.94
CA ARG A 44 -14.87 -13.07 -1.85
C ARG A 44 -14.36 -14.32 -1.14
N ARG A 45 -13.38 -14.20 -0.24
CA ARG A 45 -12.85 -15.32 0.55
C ARG A 45 -13.90 -15.89 1.50
N LYS A 46 -14.69 -15.04 2.17
CA LYS A 46 -15.82 -15.48 3.01
C LYS A 46 -16.86 -16.24 2.20
N ASN A 47 -17.31 -15.67 1.08
CA ASN A 47 -18.35 -16.28 0.24
C ASN A 47 -17.90 -17.61 -0.37
N ALA A 48 -16.60 -17.77 -0.64
CA ALA A 48 -16.01 -19.01 -1.10
C ALA A 48 -15.76 -20.05 0.04
N GLY A 49 -16.17 -19.77 1.28
CA GLY A 49 -15.94 -20.63 2.44
C GLY A 49 -14.47 -20.73 2.88
N ARG A 50 -13.57 -19.92 2.30
CA ARG A 50 -12.12 -19.90 2.62
C ARG A 50 -11.78 -19.03 3.82
N LEU A 51 -12.75 -18.27 4.34
CA LEU A 51 -12.62 -17.44 5.52
C LEU A 51 -13.86 -17.63 6.40
N SER A 52 -13.67 -18.04 7.65
CA SER A 52 -14.78 -18.21 8.58
C SER A 52 -15.48 -16.87 8.85
N ALA A 53 -16.75 -16.91 9.25
CA ALA A 53 -17.48 -15.71 9.61
C ALA A 53 -16.80 -14.93 10.76
N ALA A 54 -16.26 -15.64 11.76
CA ALA A 54 -15.53 -15.02 12.87
C ALA A 54 -14.24 -14.34 12.40
N SER A 55 -13.43 -15.01 11.57
CA SER A 55 -12.19 -14.45 11.02
C SER A 55 -12.46 -13.27 10.10
N PHE A 56 -13.53 -13.30 9.31
CA PHE A 56 -13.95 -12.16 8.49
C PHE A 56 -14.31 -10.95 9.36
N SER A 57 -15.16 -11.13 10.37
CA SER A 57 -15.55 -10.03 11.27
C SER A 57 -14.34 -9.43 11.98
N GLN A 58 -13.43 -10.27 12.47
CA GLN A 58 -12.18 -9.81 13.09
C GLN A 58 -11.32 -9.01 12.10
N ALA A 59 -11.14 -9.49 10.86
CA ALA A 59 -10.34 -8.82 9.85
C ALA A 59 -10.91 -7.44 9.48
N ILE A 60 -12.25 -7.31 9.38
CA ILE A 60 -12.91 -6.02 9.10
C ILE A 60 -12.71 -5.05 10.26
N VAL A 61 -12.85 -5.50 11.51
CA VAL A 61 -12.58 -4.67 12.69
C VAL A 61 -11.13 -4.19 12.72
N GLN A 62 -10.17 -5.09 12.48
CA GLN A 62 -8.75 -4.76 12.43
C GLN A 62 -8.43 -3.74 11.33
N LEU A 63 -8.89 -3.97 10.09
CA LEU A 63 -8.74 -3.01 9.00
C LEU A 63 -9.34 -1.64 9.35
N GLY A 64 -10.49 -1.65 10.03
CA GLY A 64 -11.15 -0.47 10.56
C GLY A 64 -10.23 0.35 11.48
N HIS A 65 -9.63 -0.30 12.48
CA HIS A 65 -8.82 0.35 13.50
C HIS A 65 -7.42 0.74 13.00
N GLU A 66 -6.78 -0.15 12.24
CA GLU A 66 -5.39 -0.01 11.81
C GLU A 66 -5.25 0.98 10.64
N ILE A 67 -6.20 0.97 9.70
CA ILE A 67 -6.12 1.77 8.48
C ILE A 67 -7.20 2.82 8.41
N ILE A 68 -8.47 2.42 8.40
CA ILE A 68 -9.59 3.30 8.03
C ILE A 68 -9.73 4.48 9.01
N GLN A 69 -9.72 4.20 10.31
CA GLN A 69 -9.93 5.20 11.38
C GLN A 69 -8.63 5.84 11.86
N LYS A 70 -7.48 5.33 11.44
CA LYS A 70 -6.16 5.80 11.88
C LYS A 70 -5.87 7.18 11.26
N ARG A 71 -5.89 8.21 12.10
CA ARG A 71 -5.65 9.62 11.71
C ARG A 71 -4.25 9.88 11.18
N SER A 72 -3.26 9.08 11.57
CA SER A 72 -1.88 9.20 11.08
C SER A 72 -1.69 8.65 9.66
N ILE A 73 -2.73 8.10 9.03
CA ILE A 73 -2.68 7.65 7.64
C ILE A 73 -3.58 8.56 6.82
N VAL A 74 -2.98 9.32 5.93
CA VAL A 74 -3.69 10.15 4.96
C VAL A 74 -4.46 9.25 4.00
N LYS A 75 -5.73 9.58 3.77
CA LYS A 75 -6.59 8.85 2.83
C LYS A 75 -6.59 9.58 1.49
N VAL A 76 -6.15 8.89 0.45
CA VAL A 76 -6.12 9.43 -0.91
C VAL A 76 -7.38 8.98 -1.63
N GLU A 77 -8.28 9.93 -1.87
CA GLU A 77 -9.56 9.68 -2.53
C GLU A 77 -9.45 9.89 -4.04
N PRO A 78 -9.97 8.97 -4.87
CA PRO A 78 -10.03 9.18 -6.31
C PRO A 78 -11.10 10.23 -6.64
N THR A 79 -10.69 11.36 -7.21
CA THR A 79 -11.63 12.32 -7.81
C THR A 79 -11.98 11.91 -9.24
N ASN A 80 -13.11 12.37 -9.77
CA ASN A 80 -13.47 12.11 -11.17
C ASN A 80 -12.38 12.59 -12.15
N ALA A 81 -11.78 13.75 -11.87
CA ALA A 81 -10.67 14.28 -12.67
C ALA A 81 -9.46 13.34 -12.65
N LEU A 82 -9.12 12.79 -11.47
CA LEU A 82 -8.03 11.83 -11.32
C LEU A 82 -8.30 10.54 -12.11
N VAL A 83 -9.53 10.02 -12.06
CA VAL A 83 -9.95 8.82 -12.81
C VAL A 83 -9.81 9.03 -14.31
N ILE A 84 -10.23 10.18 -14.84
CA ILE A 84 -10.10 10.51 -16.26
C ILE A 84 -8.62 10.63 -16.66
N SER A 85 -7.80 11.31 -15.84
CA SER A 85 -6.36 11.45 -16.11
C SER A 85 -5.60 10.12 -16.06
N ALA A 86 -6.08 9.15 -15.30
CA ALA A 86 -5.49 7.81 -15.21
C ALA A 86 -5.64 6.98 -16.49
N LEU A 87 -6.55 7.32 -17.41
CA LEU A 87 -6.77 6.56 -18.65
C LEU A 87 -5.50 6.45 -19.52
N ASN A 88 -4.61 7.45 -19.47
CA ASN A 88 -3.34 7.40 -20.18
C ASN A 88 -2.40 6.33 -19.61
N GLN A 89 -2.46 6.08 -18.30
CA GLN A 89 -1.63 5.07 -17.63
C GLN A 89 -2.04 3.65 -18.03
N ILE A 90 -3.33 3.41 -18.22
CA ILE A 90 -3.86 2.13 -18.73
C ILE A 90 -3.26 1.81 -20.10
N GLN A 91 -3.28 2.78 -21.02
CA GLN A 91 -2.75 2.60 -22.37
C GLN A 91 -1.23 2.43 -22.38
N LYS A 92 -0.52 3.26 -21.60
CA LYS A 92 0.95 3.26 -21.56
C LYS A 92 1.54 1.99 -20.94
N HIS A 93 0.95 1.51 -19.85
CA HIS A 93 1.54 0.42 -19.05
C HIS A 93 0.75 -0.89 -19.11
N SER A 94 -0.40 -0.89 -19.80
CA SER A 94 -1.30 -2.04 -19.85
C SER A 94 -1.66 -2.56 -18.45
N ILE A 95 -1.98 -1.68 -17.50
CA ILE A 95 -2.43 -2.02 -16.13
C ILE A 95 -3.94 -1.89 -15.99
N ASN A 96 -4.53 -2.45 -14.93
CA ASN A 96 -5.98 -2.39 -14.73
C ASN A 96 -6.42 -0.95 -14.34
N ALA A 97 -7.73 -0.68 -14.38
CA ALA A 97 -8.25 0.66 -14.10
C ALA A 97 -7.95 1.15 -12.68
N THR A 98 -8.08 0.30 -11.66
CA THR A 98 -7.76 0.66 -10.27
C THR A 98 -6.27 0.94 -10.10
N ASP A 99 -5.41 0.08 -10.65
CA ASP A 99 -3.96 0.26 -10.63
C ASP A 99 -3.55 1.58 -11.28
N ALA A 100 -4.16 1.92 -12.42
CA ALA A 100 -3.91 3.18 -13.12
C ALA A 100 -4.30 4.40 -12.28
N VAL A 101 -5.43 4.33 -11.58
CA VAL A 101 -5.89 5.39 -10.68
C VAL A 101 -4.94 5.54 -9.49
N VAL A 102 -4.52 4.42 -8.88
CA VAL A 102 -3.54 4.42 -7.78
C VAL A 102 -2.20 4.99 -8.25
N LEU A 103 -1.69 4.56 -9.41
CA LEU A 103 -0.44 5.05 -9.98
C LEU A 103 -0.52 6.56 -10.25
N HIS A 104 -1.59 7.04 -10.88
CA HIS A 104 -1.75 8.46 -11.18
C HIS A 104 -1.82 9.31 -9.90
N ALA A 105 -2.53 8.82 -8.87
CA ALA A 105 -2.58 9.47 -7.57
C ALA A 105 -1.18 9.52 -6.92
N ALA A 106 -0.44 8.41 -6.95
CA ALA A 106 0.91 8.32 -6.41
C ALA A 106 1.88 9.27 -7.12
N LEU A 107 1.81 9.40 -8.44
CA LEU A 107 2.63 10.35 -9.20
C LEU A 107 2.31 11.80 -8.84
N GLY A 108 1.03 12.14 -8.69
CA GLY A 108 0.61 13.47 -8.24
C GLY A 108 1.15 13.80 -6.85
N LEU A 109 1.04 12.85 -5.91
CA LEU A 109 1.56 13.00 -4.54
C LEU A 109 3.09 13.09 -4.53
N ALA A 110 3.79 12.26 -5.29
CA ALA A 110 5.24 12.29 -5.39
C ALA A 110 5.74 13.64 -5.94
N ASN A 111 5.09 14.18 -6.98
CA ASN A 111 5.45 15.50 -7.52
C ASN A 111 5.27 16.62 -6.50
N TYR A 112 4.18 16.58 -5.72
CA TYR A 112 3.98 17.52 -4.62
C TYR A 112 5.05 17.37 -3.53
N LEU A 113 5.32 16.15 -3.07
CA LEU A 113 6.34 15.87 -2.04
C LEU A 113 7.73 16.32 -2.49
N ARG A 114 8.11 16.04 -3.74
CA ARG A 114 9.38 16.48 -4.33
C ARG A 114 9.52 17.98 -4.36
N SER A 115 8.42 18.72 -4.56
CA SER A 115 8.44 20.19 -4.53
C SER A 115 8.75 20.78 -3.15
N ILE A 116 8.58 19.99 -2.08
CA ILE A 116 8.88 20.37 -0.69
C ILE A 116 10.07 19.59 -0.11
N GLY A 117 10.87 18.93 -0.96
CA GLY A 117 12.10 18.24 -0.56
C GLY A 117 11.92 16.82 -0.01
N ASN A 118 10.74 16.21 -0.17
CA ASN A 118 10.46 14.82 0.21
C ASN A 118 10.26 13.94 -1.05
N ASP A 119 10.15 12.62 -0.88
CA ASP A 119 9.76 11.73 -1.98
C ASP A 119 8.76 10.67 -1.51
N LEU A 120 8.16 9.95 -2.46
CA LEU A 120 7.19 8.89 -2.23
C LEU A 120 7.76 7.52 -2.59
N VAL A 121 7.60 6.56 -1.68
CA VAL A 121 7.81 5.14 -1.97
C VAL A 121 6.45 4.48 -2.17
N LEU A 122 6.21 3.90 -3.35
CA LEU A 122 5.02 3.11 -3.62
C LEU A 122 5.18 1.69 -3.06
N PHE A 123 4.34 1.34 -2.09
CA PHE A 123 4.24 -0.01 -1.53
C PHE A 123 3.13 -0.80 -2.24
N ALA A 124 3.50 -1.89 -2.93
CA ALA A 124 2.53 -2.83 -3.50
C ALA A 124 3.18 -4.20 -3.70
N SER A 125 2.39 -5.27 -3.76
CA SER A 125 2.91 -6.59 -4.17
C SER A 125 2.70 -6.90 -5.66
N ASP A 126 1.84 -6.15 -6.35
CA ASP A 126 1.58 -6.35 -7.78
C ASP A 126 2.78 -5.87 -8.62
N GLN A 127 3.48 -6.83 -9.23
CA GLN A 127 4.66 -6.58 -10.06
C GLN A 127 4.37 -5.79 -11.34
N ARG A 128 3.15 -5.80 -11.88
CA ARG A 128 2.79 -4.97 -13.04
C ARG A 128 2.68 -3.51 -12.62
N LEU A 129 2.01 -3.24 -11.50
CA LEU A 129 1.91 -1.88 -10.95
C LEU A 129 3.28 -1.33 -10.56
N LEU A 130 4.11 -2.12 -9.87
CA LEU A 130 5.46 -1.67 -9.48
C LEU A 130 6.34 -1.35 -10.68
N ARG A 131 6.33 -2.19 -11.73
CA ARG A 131 7.08 -1.90 -12.96
C ARG A 131 6.60 -0.62 -13.64
N ALA A 132 5.29 -0.39 -13.71
CA ALA A 132 4.74 0.85 -14.24
C ALA A 132 5.20 2.07 -13.43
N ALA A 133 5.17 1.96 -12.10
CA ALA A 133 5.64 3.02 -11.19
C ALA A 133 7.13 3.33 -11.35
N GLN A 134 7.97 2.30 -11.47
CA GLN A 134 9.41 2.46 -11.71
C GLN A 134 9.69 3.16 -13.05
N VAL A 135 8.96 2.80 -14.12
CA VAL A 135 9.08 3.47 -15.42
C VAL A 135 8.74 4.96 -15.34
N GLU A 136 7.82 5.34 -14.46
CA GLU A 136 7.45 6.75 -14.20
C GLU A 136 8.36 7.43 -13.15
N GLY A 137 9.42 6.75 -12.69
CA GLY A 137 10.41 7.31 -11.78
C GLY A 137 9.97 7.36 -10.31
N LEU A 138 9.03 6.51 -9.89
CA LEU A 138 8.71 6.32 -8.47
C LEU A 138 9.65 5.30 -7.84
N ALA A 139 10.06 5.59 -6.60
CA ALA A 139 10.62 4.57 -5.73
C ALA A 139 9.53 3.54 -5.39
N THR A 140 9.90 2.26 -5.35
CA THR A 140 8.96 1.17 -5.14
C THR A 140 9.48 0.19 -4.11
N PHE A 141 8.56 -0.38 -3.33
CA PHE A 141 8.85 -1.44 -2.39
C PHE A 141 7.81 -2.56 -2.51
N ASN A 142 8.29 -3.80 -2.64
CA ASN A 142 7.47 -5.00 -2.64
C ASN A 142 7.66 -5.79 -1.34
N PRO A 143 6.66 -5.78 -0.43
CA PRO A 143 6.77 -6.48 0.85
C PRO A 143 6.80 -8.01 0.73
N GLU A 144 6.44 -8.60 -0.42
CA GLU A 144 6.51 -10.05 -0.63
C GLU A 144 7.92 -10.52 -1.04
N THR A 145 8.79 -9.61 -1.49
CA THR A 145 10.10 -9.97 -2.04
C THR A 145 11.26 -9.17 -1.46
N GLN A 146 10.99 -8.07 -0.76
CA GLN A 146 11.99 -7.19 -0.19
C GLN A 146 11.83 -7.14 1.33
N ASP A 147 12.96 -7.05 2.03
CA ASP A 147 13.02 -7.03 3.48
C ASP A 147 13.23 -5.61 4.04
N GLN A 148 13.44 -5.53 5.35
CA GLN A 148 13.66 -4.26 6.05
C GLN A 148 14.91 -3.52 5.56
N SER A 149 15.97 -4.25 5.19
CA SER A 149 17.21 -3.63 4.74
C SER A 149 17.00 -2.89 3.43
N ALA A 150 16.22 -3.49 2.52
CA ALA A 150 15.81 -2.85 1.28
C ALA A 150 14.91 -1.63 1.52
N LEU A 151 14.04 -1.67 2.54
CA LEU A 151 13.20 -0.52 2.87
C LEU A 151 14.01 0.66 3.44
N ALA A 152 14.94 0.38 4.37
CA ALA A 152 15.76 1.41 5.01
C ALA A 152 16.57 2.24 4.00
N VAL A 153 17.01 1.63 2.90
CA VAL A 153 17.69 2.34 1.79
C VAL A 153 16.77 3.37 1.12
N LEU A 154 15.45 3.13 1.09
CA LEU A 154 14.48 3.99 0.41
C LEU A 154 13.96 5.13 1.29
N VAL A 155 13.83 4.90 2.59
CA VAL A 155 13.22 5.90 3.52
C VAL A 155 14.26 6.75 4.25
N GLY A 156 15.56 6.47 4.06
CA GLY A 156 16.64 7.11 4.81
C GLY A 156 16.79 6.54 6.22
N PRO A 157 17.86 6.94 6.95
CA PRO A 157 18.07 6.55 8.34
C PRO A 157 17.03 7.13 9.30
#